data_AF-A0A958J876-F1
#
_entry.id   AF-A0A958J876-F1
#
_cell.length_a   1.000
_cell.length_b   1.000
_cell.length_c   1.000
_cell.angle_alpha   90.00
_cell.angle_beta   90.00
_cell.angle_gamma   90.00
#
_symmetry.space_group_name_H-M   'P 1'
#
loop_
_entity.id
_entity.type
_entity.pdbx_description
1 polymer ?
#
loop_
_entity_poly.entity_id
_entity_poly.type
_entity_poly.pdbx_seq_one_letter_code
_entity_poly.pdbx_strand_id
1 'polypeptide(L)'
;MKKKPFRKLFFGLLILLLVAAGYLFWPEPPPPEPIIGKLQMKLPAETPPDTFRVGDFRILWPCREDGGTFLRIIHRNEPDHTVWASIPGESFINAARGRETVSGSRGHYTIRDKREQVYDRQSVGTPQQRDS
;
A
#
# COMPACT_ATOMS: atom_id res chain seq x y z
N MET A 1 -53.48 8.10 -42.17
CA MET A 1 -52.85 7.20 -41.16
C MET A 1 -51.45 7.70 -40.80
N LYS A 2 -51.31 8.48 -39.72
CA LYS A 2 -50.00 8.95 -39.22
C LYS A 2 -49.34 7.83 -38.40
N LYS A 3 -48.60 6.94 -39.07
CA LYS A 3 -47.60 6.10 -38.37
C LYS A 3 -46.41 7.01 -38.00
N LYS A 4 -45.81 6.78 -36.82
CA LYS A 4 -44.45 7.20 -36.36
C LYS A 4 -44.39 8.21 -35.19
N PRO A 5 -44.66 7.75 -33.95
CA PRO A 5 -43.77 8.14 -32.84
C PRO A 5 -43.07 6.96 -32.18
N PHE A 6 -43.57 5.74 -32.37
CA PHE A 6 -43.10 4.54 -31.66
C PHE A 6 -41.61 4.21 -31.89
N ARG A 7 -41.09 4.40 -33.12
CA ARG A 7 -39.66 4.16 -33.41
C ARG A 7 -38.74 5.13 -32.65
N LYS A 8 -39.13 6.39 -32.48
CA LYS A 8 -38.31 7.38 -31.76
C LYS A 8 -38.27 7.08 -30.25
N LEU A 9 -39.39 6.66 -29.69
CA LEU A 9 -39.49 6.24 -28.29
C LEU A 9 -38.64 4.99 -28.02
N PHE A 10 -38.69 4.01 -28.93
CA PHE A 10 -37.90 2.78 -28.84
C PHE A 10 -36.40 3.04 -28.92
N PHE A 11 -35.95 3.89 -29.85
CA PHE A 11 -34.53 4.28 -29.93
C PHE A 11 -34.08 5.06 -28.69
N GLY A 12 -34.94 5.93 -28.14
CA GLY A 12 -34.65 6.63 -26.89
C GLY A 12 -34.47 5.67 -25.71
N LEU A 13 -35.37 4.69 -25.57
CA LEU A 13 -35.28 3.66 -24.53
C LEU A 13 -34.04 2.78 -24.70
N LEU A 14 -33.70 2.41 -25.94
CA LEU A 14 -32.53 1.59 -26.24
C LEU A 14 -31.23 2.33 -25.85
N ILE A 15 -31.12 3.63 -26.18
CA ILE A 15 -29.97 4.45 -25.79
C ILE A 15 -29.88 4.56 -24.26
N LEU A 16 -31.02 4.80 -23.59
CA LEU A 16 -31.05 4.88 -22.13
C LEU A 16 -30.61 3.55 -21.48
N LEU A 17 -31.06 2.41 -22.02
CA LEU A 17 -30.64 1.09 -21.56
C LEU A 17 -29.17 0.82 -21.81
N LEU A 18 -28.62 1.25 -22.96
CA LEU A 18 -27.19 1.12 -23.24
C LEU A 18 -26.34 1.99 -22.32
N VAL A 19 -26.79 3.21 -21.99
CA VAL A 19 -26.12 4.08 -21.02
C VAL A 19 -26.20 3.47 -19.62
N ALA A 20 -27.38 2.99 -19.20
CA ALA A 20 -27.56 2.34 -17.91
C ALA A 20 -26.72 1.07 -17.79
N ALA A 21 -26.68 0.24 -18.83
CA ALA A 21 -25.83 -0.94 -18.89
C ALA A 21 -24.35 -0.55 -18.84
N GLY A 22 -23.92 0.46 -19.59
CA GLY A 22 -22.55 0.97 -19.52
C GLY A 22 -22.16 1.47 -18.13
N TYR A 23 -23.11 2.04 -17.39
CA TYR A 23 -22.90 2.48 -16.02
C TYR A 23 -22.88 1.30 -15.01
N LEU A 24 -23.74 0.31 -15.19
CA LEU A 24 -23.84 -0.88 -14.34
C LEU A 24 -22.69 -1.88 -14.55
N PHE A 25 -22.19 -1.98 -15.78
CA PHE A 25 -21.07 -2.84 -16.15
C PHE A 25 -19.74 -2.08 -16.19
N TRP A 26 -19.69 -0.87 -15.64
CA TRP A 26 -18.43 -0.15 -15.50
C TRP A 26 -17.55 -0.92 -14.50
N PRO A 27 -16.43 -1.51 -14.93
CA PRO A 27 -15.61 -2.30 -14.03
C PRO A 27 -15.07 -1.40 -12.92
N GLU A 28 -15.20 -1.84 -11.68
CA GLU A 28 -14.43 -1.22 -10.61
C GLU A 28 -12.95 -1.38 -10.94
N PRO A 29 -12.15 -0.31 -10.86
CA PRO A 29 -10.71 -0.45 -11.02
C PRO A 29 -10.22 -1.48 -10.00
N PRO A 30 -9.33 -2.41 -10.40
CA PRO A 30 -8.79 -3.39 -9.47
C PRO A 30 -8.15 -2.66 -8.28
N PRO A 31 -8.22 -3.24 -7.07
CA PRO A 31 -7.54 -2.66 -5.92
C PRO A 31 -6.06 -2.45 -6.26
N PRO A 32 -5.47 -1.31 -5.84
CA PRO A 32 -4.07 -1.04 -6.13
C PRO A 32 -3.19 -2.14 -5.52
N GLU A 33 -2.24 -2.64 -6.31
CA GLU A 33 -1.29 -3.64 -5.82
C GLU A 33 -0.54 -3.10 -4.59
N PRO A 34 -0.35 -3.94 -3.56
CA PRO A 34 0.39 -3.54 -2.37
C PRO A 34 1.79 -3.07 -2.76
N ILE A 35 2.23 -1.97 -2.15
CA ILE A 35 3.58 -1.47 -2.35
C ILE A 35 4.51 -2.35 -1.53
N ILE A 36 5.14 -3.32 -2.20
CA ILE A 36 6.16 -4.19 -1.62
C ILE A 36 7.49 -3.82 -2.27
N GLY A 37 8.41 -3.28 -1.47
CA GLY A 37 9.76 -3.00 -1.86
C GLY A 37 10.69 -4.13 -1.45
N LYS A 38 11.86 -4.21 -2.11
CA LYS A 38 12.87 -5.21 -1.77
C LYS A 38 13.91 -4.58 -0.86
N LEU A 39 14.19 -5.24 0.26
CA LEU A 39 15.25 -4.78 1.14
C LEU A 39 16.61 -5.16 0.56
N GLN A 40 17.30 -4.20 -0.04
CA GLN A 40 18.67 -4.40 -0.54
C GLN A 40 19.67 -3.93 0.52
N MET A 41 20.26 -4.89 1.23
CA MET A 41 21.31 -4.59 2.19
C MET A 41 22.69 -4.88 1.61
N LYS A 42 23.59 -3.90 1.72
CA LYS A 42 25.04 -4.15 1.77
C LYS A 42 25.46 -4.23 3.24
N LEU A 43 24.88 -5.16 4.00
CA LEU A 43 25.45 -5.47 5.32
C LEU A 43 26.65 -6.39 5.11
N PRO A 44 27.78 -6.18 5.81
CA PRO A 44 28.77 -7.22 5.97
C PRO A 44 28.05 -8.49 6.42
N ALA A 45 28.39 -9.63 5.82
CA ALA A 45 27.74 -10.92 6.12
C ALA A 45 27.64 -11.23 7.62
N GLU A 46 28.55 -10.64 8.40
CA GLU A 46 28.75 -10.83 9.84
C GLU A 46 28.11 -9.74 10.72
N THR A 47 27.16 -8.94 10.23
CA THR A 47 26.49 -7.98 11.12
C THR A 47 25.83 -8.75 12.27
N PRO A 48 26.28 -8.54 13.53
CA PRO A 48 25.78 -9.32 14.66
C PRO A 48 24.33 -8.93 14.94
N PRO A 49 23.49 -9.87 15.40
CA PRO A 49 22.16 -9.55 15.89
C PRO A 49 22.26 -8.53 17.01
N ASP A 50 21.64 -7.38 16.81
CA ASP A 50 21.52 -6.33 17.81
C ASP A 50 20.08 -6.31 18.34
N THR A 51 19.94 -5.86 19.58
CA THR A 51 18.66 -5.72 20.26
C THR A 51 18.48 -4.27 20.68
N PHE A 52 17.62 -3.55 19.98
CA PHE A 52 17.29 -2.17 20.32
C PHE A 52 16.09 -2.12 21.25
N ARG A 53 16.16 -1.30 22.31
CA ARG A 53 15.05 -1.12 23.24
C ARG A 53 14.26 0.14 22.88
N VAL A 54 12.95 -0.01 22.76
CA VAL A 54 11.99 1.11 22.59
C VAL A 54 10.90 0.96 23.63
N GLY A 55 11.06 1.66 24.77
CA GLY A 55 10.17 1.52 25.92
C GLY A 55 10.17 0.08 26.46
N ASP A 56 9.00 -0.56 26.43
CA ASP A 56 8.79 -1.96 26.83
C ASP A 56 8.97 -2.97 25.70
N PHE A 57 9.25 -2.50 24.48
CA PHE A 57 9.49 -3.35 23.32
C PHE A 57 10.98 -3.53 23.07
N ARG A 58 11.34 -4.70 22.54
CA ARG A 58 12.66 -4.99 22.02
C ARG A 58 12.55 -5.26 20.52
N ILE A 59 13.44 -4.64 19.77
CA ILE A 59 13.59 -4.77 18.34
C ILE A 59 14.81 -5.65 18.09
N LEU A 60 14.61 -6.80 17.48
CA LEU A 60 15.64 -7.76 17.13
C LEU A 60 16.01 -7.56 15.66
N TRP A 61 17.29 -7.30 15.40
CA TRP A 61 17.78 -7.02 14.04
C TRP A 61 19.29 -7.24 13.89
N PRO A 62 19.79 -7.94 12.86
CA PRO A 62 19.03 -8.66 11.83
C PRO A 62 18.59 -10.07 12.29
N CYS A 63 17.32 -10.42 12.06
CA CYS A 63 16.85 -11.81 12.09
C CYS A 63 17.02 -12.46 10.70
N ARG A 64 17.28 -13.77 10.63
CA ARG A 64 17.51 -14.50 9.38
C ARG A 64 16.70 -15.80 9.34
N GLU A 65 16.01 -16.04 8.23
CA GLU A 65 15.26 -17.26 7.91
C GLU A 65 15.34 -17.54 6.39
N ASP A 66 14.82 -18.70 5.97
CA ASP A 66 14.69 -19.04 4.54
C ASP A 66 13.83 -17.99 3.84
N GLY A 67 14.43 -17.19 2.96
CA GLY A 67 13.76 -16.08 2.28
C GLY A 67 14.37 -14.70 2.57
N GLY A 68 15.24 -14.56 3.57
CA GLY A 68 16.07 -13.37 3.73
C GLY A 68 16.21 -12.86 5.16
N THR A 69 16.61 -11.59 5.26
CA THR A 69 16.76 -10.87 6.54
C THR A 69 15.47 -10.11 6.86
N PHE A 70 15.12 -10.02 8.15
CA PHE A 70 13.93 -9.34 8.63
C PHE A 70 14.11 -8.80 10.06
N LEU A 71 13.16 -7.97 10.48
CA LEU A 71 13.10 -7.34 11.80
C LEU A 71 11.95 -7.95 12.59
N ARG A 72 12.17 -8.19 13.89
CA ARG A 72 11.12 -8.65 14.82
C ARG A 72 10.99 -7.70 16.00
N ILE A 73 9.77 -7.48 16.44
CA ILE A 73 9.45 -6.70 17.64
C ILE A 73 8.75 -7.62 18.64
N ILE A 74 9.29 -7.68 19.85
CA ILE A 74 8.75 -8.46 20.97
C ILE A 74 8.48 -7.54 22.17
N HIS A 75 7.53 -7.92 23.01
CA HIS A 75 7.31 -7.25 24.29
C HIS A 75 8.25 -7.84 25.34
N ARG A 76 8.82 -7.02 26.23
CA ARG A 76 9.81 -7.47 27.21
C ARG A 76 9.28 -8.53 28.20
N ASN A 77 7.98 -8.50 28.50
CA ASN A 77 7.35 -9.42 29.45
C ASN A 77 6.87 -10.71 28.76
N GLU A 78 6.82 -10.74 27.42
CA GLU A 78 6.38 -11.89 26.61
C GLU A 78 7.37 -12.09 25.45
N PRO A 79 8.63 -12.48 25.74
CA PRO A 79 9.69 -12.49 24.72
C PRO A 79 9.48 -13.57 23.64
N ASP A 80 8.73 -14.62 23.95
CA ASP A 80 8.41 -15.71 23.00
C ASP A 80 7.29 -15.31 22.02
N HIS A 81 6.60 -14.20 22.28
CA HIS A 81 5.52 -13.70 21.45
C HIS A 81 5.98 -12.54 20.57
N THR A 82 5.92 -12.74 19.26
CA THR A 82 6.23 -11.69 18.28
C THR A 82 5.01 -10.79 18.12
N VAL A 83 5.16 -9.52 18.52
CA VAL A 83 4.11 -8.50 18.37
C VAL A 83 4.00 -8.08 16.91
N TRP A 84 5.14 -7.98 16.22
CA TRP A 84 5.20 -7.62 14.82
C TRP A 84 6.52 -8.10 14.18
N ALA A 85 6.49 -8.43 12.88
CA ALA A 85 7.69 -8.74 12.11
C ALA A 85 7.57 -8.22 10.67
N SER A 86 8.69 -7.82 10.07
CA SER A 86 8.74 -7.56 8.63
C SER A 86 8.76 -8.89 7.86
N ILE A 87 8.34 -8.85 6.59
CA ILE A 87 8.44 -10.02 5.71
C ILE A 87 9.93 -10.24 5.35
N PRO A 88 10.46 -11.46 5.43
CA PRO A 88 11.83 -11.78 5.02
C PRO A 88 12.15 -11.29 3.59
N GLY A 89 13.23 -10.52 3.48
CA GLY A 89 13.70 -9.98 2.19
C GLY A 89 12.90 -8.80 1.63
N GLU A 90 11.78 -8.44 2.25
CA GLU A 90 10.98 -7.28 1.87
C GLU A 90 11.32 -6.06 2.74
N SER A 91 11.13 -4.87 2.16
CA SER A 91 11.19 -3.59 2.85
C SER A 91 10.17 -3.52 4.00
N PHE A 92 10.57 -2.96 5.15
CA PHE A 92 9.64 -2.64 6.24
C PHE A 92 8.78 -1.40 5.92
N ILE A 93 9.39 -0.37 5.34
CA ILE A 93 8.72 0.87 4.94
C ILE A 93 8.96 1.07 3.46
N ASN A 94 7.90 1.40 2.73
CA ASN A 94 8.00 1.91 1.38
C ASN A 94 7.60 3.37 1.33
N ALA A 95 8.27 4.11 0.43
CA ALA A 95 7.88 5.46 0.11
C ALA A 95 7.17 5.48 -1.24
N ALA A 96 6.16 6.33 -1.37
CA ALA A 96 5.52 6.60 -2.64
C ALA A 96 5.05 8.06 -2.68
N ARG A 97 5.02 8.63 -3.88
CA ARG A 97 4.32 9.89 -4.14
C ARG A 97 2.90 9.57 -4.57
N GLY A 98 1.93 10.10 -3.83
CA GLY A 98 0.51 10.00 -4.13
C GLY A 98 -0.12 11.36 -4.38
N ARG A 99 -1.33 11.34 -4.92
CA ARG A 99 -2.22 12.50 -5.04
C ARG A 99 -3.56 12.14 -4.44
N GLU A 100 -3.87 12.78 -3.32
CA GLU A 100 -5.18 12.69 -2.70
C GLU A 100 -6.16 13.68 -3.33
N THR A 101 -7.39 13.24 -3.54
CA THR A 101 -8.52 14.08 -3.93
C THR A 101 -9.65 13.83 -2.95
N VAL A 102 -10.00 14.89 -2.22
CA VAL A 102 -11.14 14.90 -1.30
C VAL A 102 -12.24 15.75 -1.91
N SER A 103 -13.42 15.16 -2.11
CA SER A 103 -14.63 15.90 -2.51
C SER A 103 -15.72 15.75 -1.46
N GLY A 104 -16.40 16.84 -1.13
CA GLY A 104 -17.44 16.86 -0.11
C GLY A 104 -18.73 17.50 -0.58
N SER A 105 -19.87 16.96 -0.17
CA SER A 105 -21.19 17.58 -0.35
C SER A 105 -22.17 17.10 0.72
N ARG A 106 -22.86 18.05 1.38
CA ARG A 106 -23.91 17.78 2.39
C ARG A 106 -23.48 16.80 3.51
N GLY A 107 -22.24 16.89 3.96
CA GLY A 107 -21.69 16.00 4.99
C GLY A 107 -21.22 14.63 4.48
N HIS A 108 -21.37 14.34 3.19
CA HIS A 108 -20.73 13.18 2.55
C HIS A 108 -19.37 13.58 2.00
N TYR A 109 -18.38 12.73 2.24
CA TYR A 109 -17.03 12.91 1.73
C TYR A 109 -16.63 11.69 0.89
N THR A 110 -16.03 11.95 -0.25
CA THR A 110 -15.35 10.95 -1.07
C THR A 110 -13.86 11.27 -1.04
N ILE A 111 -13.08 10.30 -0.57
CA ILE A 111 -11.62 10.38 -0.54
C ILE A 111 -11.11 9.41 -1.60
N ARG A 112 -10.26 9.90 -2.50
CA ARG A 112 -9.58 9.08 -3.51
C ARG A 112 -8.10 9.36 -3.42
N ASP A 113 -7.29 8.32 -3.33
CA ASP A 113 -5.85 8.44 -3.46
C ASP A 113 -5.39 7.81 -4.77
N LYS A 114 -4.48 8.49 -5.46
CA LYS A 114 -3.84 8.00 -6.67
C LYS A 114 -2.33 7.94 -6.45
N ARG A 115 -1.78 6.74 -6.48
CA ARG A 115 -0.34 6.50 -6.51
C ARG A 115 0.24 7.01 -7.83
N GLU A 116 1.21 7.93 -7.76
CA GLU A 116 1.92 8.46 -8.93
C GLU A 116 3.28 7.79 -9.14
N GLN A 117 4.02 7.57 -8.05
CA GLN A 117 5.36 7.00 -8.11
C GLN A 117 5.66 6.17 -6.87
N VAL A 118 6.31 5.03 -7.05
CA VAL A 118 6.76 4.15 -5.96
C VAL A 118 8.28 4.22 -5.85
N TYR A 119 8.78 4.26 -4.62
CA TYR A 119 10.18 4.13 -4.26
C TYR A 119 10.35 2.82 -3.49
N ASP A 120 10.51 1.73 -4.25
CA ASP A 120 10.59 0.34 -3.78
C ASP A 120 12.01 -0.10 -3.39
N ARG A 121 13.00 0.74 -3.71
CA ARG A 121 14.41 0.50 -3.39
C ARG A 121 14.78 1.22 -2.11
N GLN A 122 14.84 0.46 -1.02
CA GLN A 122 15.32 0.95 0.27
C GLN A 122 16.76 0.47 0.52
N SER A 123 17.59 1.38 1.02
CA SER A 123 18.93 1.07 1.54
C SER A 123 19.09 1.73 2.91
N VAL A 124 19.61 1.01 3.89
CA VAL A 124 20.00 1.57 5.18
C VAL A 124 21.45 2.07 5.05
N GLY A 125 21.65 3.38 5.18
CA GLY A 125 22.98 4.01 5.25
C GLY A 125 23.39 4.31 6.68
N THR A 126 24.68 4.48 6.92
CA THR A 126 25.20 5.01 8.20
C THR A 126 24.70 6.44 8.38
N PRO A 127 24.13 6.83 9.54
CA PRO A 127 23.74 8.21 9.77
C PRO A 127 24.97 9.11 9.63
N GLN A 128 24.90 10.06 8.71
CA GLN A 128 25.93 11.08 8.57
C GLN A 128 25.81 12.01 9.79
N GLN A 129 26.77 11.93 10.68
CA GLN A 129 26.83 12.78 11.87
C GLN A 129 26.86 14.23 11.40
N ARG A 130 25.81 14.99 11.74
CA ARG A 130 25.71 16.41 11.40
C ARG A 130 26.64 17.15 12.37
N ASP A 131 27.82 17.52 11.88
CA ASP A 131 28.69 18.43 12.62
C ASP A 131 27.92 19.73 12.84
N SER A 132 27.84 20.12 14.11
CA SER A 132 27.15 21.33 14.59
C SER A 132 28.12 22.51 14.63
#